data_AF-A0AA41WDB7-F1
#
_entry.id   AF-A0AA41WDB7-F1
#
_cell.length_a   1.000
_cell.length_b   1.000
_cell.length_c   1.000
_cell.angle_alpha   90.00
_cell.angle_beta   90.00
_cell.angle_gamma   90.00
#
_symmetry.space_group_name_H-M   'P 1'
#
loop_
_entity.id
_entity.type
_entity.pdbx_description
1 polymer ?
#
loop_
_entity_poly.entity_id
_entity_poly.type
_entity_poly.pdbx_seq_one_letter_code
_entity_poly.pdbx_strand_id
1 'polypeptide(L)'
;MDSLGELAARLLSHLGPDLRPLDVELLPGQVPGELPLELPLPPGARLLGSVAYRSDGALQQAIVLLDVELSPEDALSFYHRELPARGWSALPRAPQPGGFVLSSMLAVQTFCQVERDSWLSVTAQPHSENRTEVRIQIDLSTAGPCSGAPEPAPYVSYAGERLPPLTVPPGVRLYPGGSGGSDDHWFAHALAETDLSAVELEAYLAGQLERHGWERVATSSAGPVVCSAWRVAGEDDWQGILVVAEWPGRPLRSLLATVERTPVARRGWWAPLA
;
A
#
# COMPACT_ATOMS: atom_id res chain seq x y z
N MET A 1 6.29 34.18 -17.99
CA MET A 1 6.74 32.84 -17.59
C MET A 1 8.22 32.76 -17.91
N ASP A 2 9.07 32.34 -16.96
CA ASP A 2 10.47 32.07 -17.27
C ASP A 2 10.59 30.77 -18.08
N SER A 3 11.75 30.52 -18.69
CA SER A 3 11.94 29.35 -19.57
C SER A 3 11.77 28.01 -18.84
N LEU A 4 12.07 27.98 -17.53
CA LEU A 4 11.86 26.81 -16.68
C LEU A 4 10.37 26.57 -16.40
N GLY A 5 9.61 27.62 -16.07
CA GLY A 5 8.18 27.56 -15.86
C GLY A 5 7.42 27.13 -17.12
N GLU A 6 7.85 27.62 -18.30
CA GLU A 6 7.26 27.19 -19.57
C GLU A 6 7.53 25.71 -19.85
N LEU A 7 8.76 25.24 -19.63
CA LEU A 7 9.10 23.82 -19.79
C LEU A 7 8.31 22.94 -18.81
N ALA A 8 8.28 23.32 -17.53
CA ALA A 8 7.56 22.57 -16.49
C ALA A 8 6.05 22.51 -16.78
N ALA A 9 5.43 23.61 -17.18
CA ALA A 9 4.02 23.64 -17.57
C ALA A 9 3.75 22.68 -18.73
N ARG A 10 4.61 22.68 -19.77
CA ARG A 10 4.46 21.77 -20.93
C ARG A 10 4.69 20.31 -20.56
N LEU A 11 5.62 20.00 -19.66
CA LEU A 11 5.87 18.64 -19.17
C LEU A 11 4.71 18.10 -18.32
N LEU A 12 4.02 18.97 -17.61
CA LEU A 12 2.90 18.62 -16.72
C LEU A 12 1.53 18.67 -17.43
N SER A 13 1.49 19.22 -18.64
CA SER A 13 0.27 19.35 -19.44
C SER A 13 -0.28 17.97 -19.81
N HIS A 14 -1.58 17.79 -19.61
CA HIS A 14 -2.31 16.59 -20.01
C HIS A 14 -3.73 16.96 -20.45
N LEU A 15 -4.44 16.00 -21.04
CA LEU A 15 -5.81 16.19 -21.50
C LEU A 15 -6.79 15.99 -20.34
N GLY A 16 -7.81 16.85 -20.29
CA GLY A 16 -8.96 16.70 -19.41
C GLY A 16 -9.92 15.61 -19.88
N PRO A 17 -11.03 15.38 -19.13
CA PRO A 17 -11.99 14.32 -19.40
C PRO A 17 -12.69 14.44 -20.76
N ASP A 18 -12.82 15.67 -21.26
CA ASP A 18 -13.37 16.03 -22.57
C ASP A 18 -12.33 15.96 -23.71
N LEU A 19 -11.15 15.40 -23.43
CA LEU A 19 -10.00 15.28 -24.33
C LEU A 19 -9.43 16.62 -24.81
N ARG A 20 -9.71 17.71 -24.08
CA ARG A 20 -9.09 19.02 -24.34
C ARG A 20 -7.88 19.25 -23.44
N PRO A 21 -6.83 19.94 -23.92
CA PRO A 21 -5.71 20.32 -23.05
C PRO A 21 -6.20 21.16 -21.86
N LEU A 22 -5.75 20.81 -20.66
CA LEU A 22 -5.96 21.65 -19.49
C LEU A 22 -4.91 22.76 -19.45
N ASP A 23 -5.34 23.98 -19.11
CA ASP A 23 -4.43 25.08 -18.82
C ASP A 23 -3.69 24.76 -17.52
N VAL A 24 -2.35 24.77 -17.58
CA VAL A 24 -1.48 24.47 -16.44
C VAL A 24 -0.94 25.75 -15.83
N GLU A 25 -1.20 25.96 -14.55
CA GLU A 25 -0.67 27.08 -13.77
C GLU A 25 0.19 26.55 -12.62
N LEU A 26 1.46 27.00 -12.58
CA LEU A 26 2.39 26.68 -11.50
C LEU A 26 2.31 27.78 -10.44
N LEU A 27 2.08 27.40 -9.19
CA LEU A 27 1.86 28.31 -8.06
C LEU A 27 2.88 28.01 -6.94
N PRO A 28 4.14 28.49 -7.05
CA PRO A 28 5.14 28.29 -6.01
C PRO A 28 4.73 28.89 -4.67
N GLY A 29 4.87 28.11 -3.59
CA GLY A 29 4.53 28.52 -2.22
C GLY A 29 3.05 28.85 -1.99
N GLN A 30 2.17 28.51 -2.93
CA GLN A 30 0.74 28.86 -2.90
C GLN A 30 -0.13 27.66 -3.25
N VAL A 31 -1.37 27.70 -2.78
CA VAL A 31 -2.46 26.80 -3.20
C VAL A 31 -3.42 27.58 -4.09
N PRO A 32 -4.16 26.92 -5.01
CA PRO A 32 -5.17 27.62 -5.81
C PRO A 32 -6.26 28.19 -4.90
N GLY A 33 -6.61 29.46 -5.07
CA GLY A 33 -7.58 30.15 -4.21
C GLY A 33 -9.02 29.64 -4.36
N GLU A 34 -9.32 28.91 -5.44
CA GLU A 34 -10.64 28.35 -5.75
C GLU A 34 -10.83 26.92 -5.22
N LEU A 35 -9.89 26.41 -4.43
CA LEU A 35 -10.03 25.09 -3.81
C LEU A 35 -11.31 25.03 -2.95
N PRO A 36 -12.12 23.95 -3.06
CA PRO A 36 -13.37 23.82 -2.30
C PRO A 36 -13.14 23.45 -0.83
N LEU A 37 -11.90 23.46 -0.35
CA LEU A 37 -11.55 23.24 1.04
C LEU A 37 -10.40 24.14 1.49
N GLU A 38 -10.42 24.50 2.77
CA GLU A 38 -9.23 24.98 3.46
C GLU A 38 -8.36 23.77 3.79
N LEU A 39 -7.25 23.64 3.06
CA LEU A 39 -6.32 22.51 3.18
C LEU A 39 -5.68 22.49 4.58
N PRO A 40 -5.95 21.45 5.41
CA PRO A 40 -5.32 21.36 6.72
C PRO A 40 -3.82 21.11 6.53
N LEU A 41 -3.00 21.94 7.16
CA LEU A 41 -1.55 21.81 7.11
C LEU A 41 -1.04 21.15 8.40
N PRO A 42 -0.25 20.06 8.33
CA PRO A 42 0.41 19.51 9.49
C PRO A 42 1.28 20.56 10.20
N PRO A 43 1.44 20.49 11.53
CA PRO A 43 2.34 21.38 12.26
C PRO A 43 3.75 21.34 11.66
N GLY A 44 4.34 22.52 11.42
CA GLY A 44 5.67 22.61 10.81
C GLY A 44 5.71 22.29 9.30
N ALA A 45 4.57 22.08 8.65
CA ALA A 45 4.52 21.87 7.21
C ALA A 45 4.99 23.12 6.45
N ARG A 46 5.84 22.88 5.44
CA ARG A 46 6.27 23.88 4.47
C ARG A 46 5.56 23.63 3.15
N LEU A 47 4.75 24.59 2.70
CA LEU A 47 4.14 24.56 1.38
C LEU A 47 5.20 24.84 0.30
N LEU A 48 5.47 23.84 -0.54
CA LEU A 48 6.38 23.98 -1.68
C LEU A 48 5.69 24.74 -2.82
N GLY A 49 4.41 24.44 -3.03
CA GLY A 49 3.57 25.06 -4.03
C GLY A 49 2.51 24.09 -4.54
N SER A 50 1.88 24.49 -5.63
CA SER A 50 0.87 23.68 -6.28
C SER A 50 0.89 23.83 -7.81
N VAL A 51 0.20 22.90 -8.46
CA VAL A 51 -0.15 22.98 -9.87
C VAL A 51 -1.67 23.00 -9.96
N ALA A 52 -2.22 23.99 -10.65
CA ALA A 52 -3.64 24.05 -10.98
C ALA A 52 -3.85 23.66 -12.44
N TYR A 53 -4.85 22.82 -12.68
CA TYR A 53 -5.31 22.43 -14.00
C TYR A 53 -6.70 22.99 -14.24
N ARG A 54 -6.86 23.79 -15.30
CA ARG A 54 -8.09 24.51 -15.59
C ARG A 54 -8.65 24.14 -16.96
N SER A 55 -9.96 24.17 -17.07
CA SER A 55 -10.69 24.11 -18.33
C SER A 55 -11.72 25.23 -18.33
N ASP A 56 -11.76 26.02 -19.40
CA ASP A 56 -12.62 27.20 -19.55
C ASP A 56 -12.55 28.15 -18.32
N GLY A 57 -11.36 28.30 -17.73
CA GLY A 57 -11.10 29.13 -16.55
C GLY A 57 -11.51 28.52 -15.21
N ALA A 58 -12.25 27.40 -15.19
CA ALA A 58 -12.64 26.70 -13.97
C ALA A 58 -11.58 25.70 -13.51
N LEU A 59 -11.31 25.63 -12.21
CA LEU A 59 -10.41 24.64 -11.61
C LEU A 59 -11.01 23.23 -11.77
N GLN A 60 -10.27 22.35 -12.42
CA GLN A 60 -10.67 20.96 -12.62
C GLN A 60 -9.90 20.03 -11.67
N GLN A 61 -8.59 20.28 -11.53
CA GLN A 61 -7.72 19.49 -10.68
C GLN A 61 -6.63 20.37 -10.07
N ALA A 62 -6.11 19.93 -8.92
CA ALA A 62 -4.96 20.56 -8.29
C ALA A 62 -4.03 19.50 -7.70
N ILE A 63 -2.73 19.76 -7.76
CA ILE A 63 -1.72 18.99 -7.03
C ILE A 63 -1.02 19.95 -6.07
N VAL A 64 -1.07 19.67 -4.78
CA VAL A 64 -0.37 20.43 -3.74
C VAL A 64 0.78 19.61 -3.20
N LEU A 65 1.96 20.24 -3.07
CA LEU A 65 3.16 19.62 -2.52
C LEU A 65 3.56 20.30 -1.22
N LEU A 66 3.73 19.50 -0.19
CA LEU A 66 4.16 19.92 1.14
C LEU A 66 5.40 19.12 1.55
N ASP A 67 6.21 19.74 2.39
CA ASP A 67 7.35 19.13 3.04
C ASP A 67 7.12 19.17 4.56
N VAL A 68 7.16 18.01 5.22
CA VAL A 68 6.79 17.87 6.64
C VAL A 68 7.86 17.12 7.42
N GLU A 69 7.97 17.44 8.71
CA GLU A 69 8.85 16.78 9.69
C GLU A 69 8.11 15.64 10.43
N LEU A 70 7.29 14.89 9.69
CA LEU A 70 6.53 13.74 10.19
C LEU A 70 6.95 12.50 9.42
N SER A 71 6.77 11.32 10.04
CA SER A 71 6.82 10.07 9.29
C SER A 71 5.70 10.03 8.24
N PRO A 72 5.82 9.24 7.15
CA PRO A 72 4.74 9.08 6.19
C PRO A 72 3.41 8.65 6.83
N GLU A 73 3.46 7.77 7.83
CA GLU A 73 2.27 7.28 8.54
C GLU A 73 1.64 8.35 9.42
N ASP A 74 2.44 9.13 10.15
CA ASP A 74 1.94 10.23 10.98
C ASP A 74 1.35 11.35 10.13
N ALA A 75 1.98 11.66 8.99
CA ALA A 75 1.47 12.61 8.02
C ALA A 75 0.10 12.16 7.48
N LEU A 76 -0.04 10.89 7.09
CA LEU A 76 -1.32 10.36 6.63
C LEU A 76 -2.38 10.35 7.75
N SER A 77 -1.98 9.96 8.96
CA SER A 77 -2.85 9.95 10.15
C SER A 77 -3.39 11.33 10.51
N PHE A 78 -2.60 12.39 10.26
CA PHE A 78 -3.07 13.77 10.38
C PHE A 78 -4.25 14.04 9.43
N TYR A 79 -4.13 13.72 8.14
CA TYR A 79 -5.23 13.95 7.18
C TYR A 79 -6.46 13.09 7.47
N HIS A 80 -6.26 11.85 7.92
CA HIS A 80 -7.35 10.97 8.33
C HIS A 80 -8.21 11.58 9.46
N ARG A 81 -7.60 12.36 10.36
CA ARG A 81 -8.31 13.05 11.45
C ARG A 81 -8.94 14.37 11.00
N GLU A 82 -8.25 15.14 10.18
CA GLU A 82 -8.64 16.53 9.86
C GLU A 82 -9.67 16.63 8.72
N LEU A 83 -9.60 15.74 7.73
CA LEU A 83 -10.46 15.81 6.55
C LEU A 83 -11.94 15.47 6.84
N PRO A 84 -12.29 14.54 7.74
CA PRO A 84 -13.69 14.28 8.09
C PRO A 84 -14.45 15.50 8.63
N ALA A 85 -13.78 16.34 9.44
CA ALA A 85 -14.37 17.58 9.94
C ALA A 85 -14.69 18.61 8.83
N ARG A 86 -14.15 18.39 7.62
CA ARG A 86 -14.31 19.24 6.43
C ARG A 86 -15.19 18.59 5.36
N GLY A 87 -15.93 17.52 5.71
CA GLY A 87 -16.87 16.86 4.80
C GLY A 87 -16.25 15.84 3.86
N TRP A 88 -15.03 15.39 4.14
CA TRP A 88 -14.31 14.37 3.35
C TRP A 88 -14.25 13.04 4.09
N SER A 89 -14.81 11.99 3.49
CA SER A 89 -14.82 10.65 4.07
C SER A 89 -13.72 9.80 3.43
N ALA A 90 -12.89 9.15 4.25
CA ALA A 90 -11.91 8.21 3.73
C ALA A 90 -12.61 7.02 3.04
N LEU A 91 -12.16 6.66 1.85
CA LEU A 91 -12.53 5.35 1.30
C LEU A 91 -11.95 4.26 2.21
N PRO A 92 -12.71 3.19 2.48
CA PRO A 92 -12.15 2.04 3.20
C PRO A 92 -10.86 1.62 2.50
N ARG A 93 -9.75 1.59 3.23
CA ARG A 93 -8.51 1.04 2.70
C ARG A 93 -8.81 -0.41 2.34
N ALA A 94 -8.61 -0.79 1.08
CA ALA A 94 -8.66 -2.20 0.71
C ALA A 94 -7.72 -2.96 1.67
N PRO A 95 -8.14 -4.14 2.19
CA PRO A 95 -7.27 -4.95 3.02
C PRO A 95 -5.91 -5.05 2.34
N GLN A 96 -4.84 -4.66 3.05
CA GLN A 96 -3.50 -4.82 2.50
C GLN A 96 -3.33 -6.32 2.24
N PRO A 97 -2.91 -6.74 1.04
CA PRO A 97 -2.63 -8.14 0.81
C PRO A 97 -1.58 -8.60 1.82
N GLY A 98 -1.83 -9.73 2.47
CA GLY A 98 -0.88 -10.40 3.32
C GLY A 98 0.34 -10.88 2.54
N GLY A 99 1.37 -11.34 3.26
CA GLY A 99 2.60 -11.85 2.66
C GLY A 99 3.65 -10.77 2.42
N PHE A 100 4.52 -10.96 1.43
CA PHE A 100 5.69 -10.09 1.22
C PHE A 100 5.28 -8.71 0.72
N VAL A 101 5.21 -7.76 1.63
CA VAL A 101 4.90 -6.37 1.34
C VAL A 101 6.19 -5.58 1.27
N LEU A 102 6.26 -4.66 0.32
CA LEU A 102 7.20 -3.55 0.44
C LEU A 102 6.89 -2.89 1.77
N SER A 103 7.89 -2.74 2.65
CA SER A 103 7.77 -1.80 3.77
C SER A 103 7.31 -0.50 3.13
N SER A 104 6.06 -0.10 3.39
CA SER A 104 5.40 0.89 2.56
C SER A 104 6.07 2.23 2.82
N MET A 105 7.08 2.54 2.02
CA MET A 105 7.67 3.87 1.96
C MET A 105 6.60 4.90 1.53
N LEU A 106 5.46 4.46 1.02
CA LEU A 106 4.36 5.31 0.62
C LEU A 106 3.15 5.03 1.51
N ALA A 107 2.72 6.04 2.27
CA ALA A 107 1.44 6.03 2.94
C ALA A 107 0.43 6.74 2.04
N VAL A 108 -0.64 6.05 1.63
CA VAL A 108 -1.65 6.59 0.71
C VAL A 108 -3.06 6.41 1.24
N GLN A 109 -3.92 7.41 1.06
CA GLN A 109 -5.35 7.32 1.35
C GLN A 109 -6.14 8.22 0.40
N THR A 110 -7.23 7.67 -0.14
CA THR A 110 -8.22 8.41 -0.91
C THR A 110 -9.37 8.85 -0.02
N PHE A 111 -9.83 10.10 -0.20
CA PHE A 111 -10.96 10.69 0.48
C PHE A 111 -11.99 11.19 -0.54
N CYS A 112 -13.26 11.06 -0.20
CA CYS A 112 -14.40 11.37 -1.03
C CYS A 112 -15.24 12.47 -0.42
N GLN A 113 -15.73 13.39 -1.27
CA GLN A 113 -16.77 14.34 -0.94
C GLN A 113 -18.02 14.00 -1.76
N VAL A 114 -18.91 13.20 -1.16
CA VAL A 114 -20.07 12.60 -1.84
C VAL A 114 -21.03 13.66 -2.41
N GLU A 115 -21.20 14.80 -1.76
CA GLU A 115 -22.11 15.86 -2.23
C GLU A 115 -21.68 16.52 -3.55
N ARG A 116 -20.39 16.44 -3.91
CA ARG A 116 -19.81 17.15 -5.05
C ARG A 116 -19.14 16.22 -6.07
N ASP A 117 -19.30 14.91 -5.90
CA ASP A 117 -18.58 13.88 -6.67
C ASP A 117 -17.06 14.13 -6.79
N SER A 118 -16.50 14.86 -5.82
CA SER A 118 -15.09 15.25 -5.80
C SER A 118 -14.30 14.28 -4.95
N TRP A 119 -13.03 14.08 -5.29
CA TRP A 119 -12.16 13.19 -4.55
C TRP A 119 -10.77 13.79 -4.42
N LEU A 120 -10.06 13.38 -3.36
CA LEU A 120 -8.66 13.70 -3.19
C LEU A 120 -7.88 12.47 -2.75
N SER A 121 -6.61 12.41 -3.11
CA SER A 121 -5.67 11.41 -2.63
C SER A 121 -4.51 12.09 -1.95
N VAL A 122 -4.18 11.60 -0.76
CA VAL A 122 -3.01 12.01 0.01
C VAL A 122 -1.98 10.90 -0.10
N THR A 123 -0.81 11.23 -0.62
CA THR A 123 0.36 10.35 -0.66
C THR A 123 1.47 10.99 0.15
N ALA A 124 1.99 10.29 1.16
CA ALA A 124 3.13 10.69 1.94
C ALA A 124 4.30 9.75 1.67
N GLN A 125 5.47 10.31 1.35
CA GLN A 125 6.67 9.56 0.97
C GLN A 125 7.95 10.17 1.56
N PRO A 126 8.92 9.36 2.03
CA PRO A 126 10.23 9.87 2.41
C PRO A 126 10.87 10.60 1.23
N HIS A 127 11.30 11.83 1.48
CA HIS A 127 12.01 12.66 0.51
C HIS A 127 13.51 12.79 0.87
N SER A 128 13.83 12.97 2.15
CA SER A 128 15.20 12.95 2.67
C SER A 128 15.23 12.41 4.10
N GLU A 129 16.43 12.31 4.70
CA GLU A 129 16.53 12.05 6.14
C GLU A 129 15.66 13.06 6.90
N ASN A 130 14.67 12.54 7.62
CA ASN A 130 13.69 13.28 8.44
C ASN A 130 12.72 14.22 7.70
N ARG A 131 12.59 14.11 6.37
CA ARG A 131 11.59 14.88 5.60
C ARG A 131 10.72 13.97 4.78
N THR A 132 9.42 14.21 4.86
CA THR A 132 8.39 13.52 4.09
C THR A 132 7.77 14.52 3.11
N GLU A 133 7.78 14.19 1.83
CA GLU A 133 6.95 14.88 0.85
C GLU A 133 5.51 14.37 0.99
N VAL A 134 4.58 15.29 1.19
CA VAL A 134 3.15 15.01 1.08
C VAL A 134 2.63 15.61 -0.22
N ARG A 135 2.10 14.75 -1.07
CA ARG A 135 1.40 15.10 -2.29
C ARG A 135 -0.09 14.94 -2.09
N ILE A 136 -0.84 16.00 -2.35
CA ILE A 136 -2.29 16.00 -2.29
C ILE A 136 -2.80 16.27 -3.70
N GLN A 137 -3.39 15.25 -4.31
CA GLN A 137 -4.05 15.37 -5.60
C GLN A 137 -5.55 15.53 -5.38
N ILE A 138 -6.14 16.56 -5.95
CA ILE A 138 -7.56 16.90 -5.82
C ILE A 138 -8.15 16.91 -7.22
N ASP A 139 -9.27 16.21 -7.40
CA ASP A 139 -10.03 16.17 -8.64
C ASP A 139 -11.47 16.59 -8.37
N LEU A 140 -11.91 17.58 -9.14
CA LEU A 140 -13.24 18.21 -9.06
C LEU A 140 -14.09 17.93 -10.30
N SER A 141 -13.53 17.23 -11.29
CA SER A 141 -14.02 17.19 -12.66
C SER A 141 -14.57 15.82 -13.08
N THR A 142 -14.13 14.77 -12.39
CA THR A 142 -14.46 13.39 -12.74
C THR A 142 -15.21 12.69 -11.62
N ALA A 143 -16.18 11.89 -12.01
CA ALA A 143 -16.79 10.87 -11.17
C ALA A 143 -15.66 9.88 -10.78
N GLY A 144 -15.06 10.12 -9.61
CA GLY A 144 -13.84 9.46 -9.17
C GLY A 144 -14.07 8.07 -8.60
N PRO A 145 -13.12 7.51 -7.83
CA PRO A 145 -13.30 6.24 -7.11
C PRO A 145 -14.46 6.27 -6.09
N CYS A 146 -15.11 7.43 -5.92
CA CYS A 146 -16.27 7.67 -5.08
C CYS A 146 -17.61 7.45 -5.80
N SER A 147 -17.64 7.53 -7.13
CA SER A 147 -18.86 7.35 -7.91
C SER A 147 -19.07 5.87 -8.22
N GLY A 148 -20.07 5.28 -7.59
CA GLY A 148 -20.39 3.87 -7.75
C GLY A 148 -19.59 2.98 -6.82
N ALA A 149 -19.81 3.10 -5.52
CA ALA A 149 -19.69 1.91 -4.69
C ALA A 149 -20.86 0.99 -5.10
N PRO A 150 -20.68 -0.09 -5.90
CA PRO A 150 -21.50 -1.24 -5.61
C PRO A 150 -21.27 -1.51 -4.13
N GLU A 151 -22.37 -1.65 -3.38
CA GLU A 151 -22.36 -2.37 -2.11
C GLU A 151 -21.32 -3.49 -2.24
N PRO A 152 -20.27 -3.53 -1.41
CA PRO A 152 -19.16 -4.45 -1.64
C PRO A 152 -19.79 -5.82 -1.80
N ALA A 153 -19.69 -6.39 -3.01
CA ALA A 153 -20.01 -7.79 -3.20
C ALA A 153 -19.19 -8.50 -2.11
N PRO A 154 -19.79 -9.37 -1.27
CA PRO A 154 -19.16 -9.88 -0.06
C PRO A 154 -17.94 -10.79 -0.30
N TYR A 155 -17.35 -10.74 -1.50
CA TYR A 155 -15.97 -11.14 -1.71
C TYR A 155 -15.02 -10.06 -1.16
N VAL A 156 -15.01 -9.95 0.17
CA VAL A 156 -13.77 -9.69 0.88
C VAL A 156 -12.83 -10.81 0.46
N SER A 157 -11.90 -10.53 -0.46
CA SER A 157 -10.75 -11.39 -0.59
C SER A 157 -9.98 -11.22 0.72
N TYR A 158 -10.11 -12.23 1.58
CA TYR A 158 -9.42 -12.36 2.87
C TYR A 158 -7.89 -12.53 2.72
N ALA A 159 -7.30 -12.00 1.63
CA ALA A 159 -5.87 -12.05 1.37
C ALA A 159 -5.04 -11.38 2.47
N GLY A 160 -5.64 -10.44 3.18
CA GLY A 160 -5.05 -9.84 4.39
C GLY A 160 -5.33 -10.59 5.70
N GLU A 161 -6.17 -11.62 5.73
CA GLU A 161 -6.57 -12.26 7.00
C GLU A 161 -5.72 -13.45 7.41
N ARG A 162 -5.07 -14.15 6.47
CA ARG A 162 -4.37 -15.41 6.79
C ARG A 162 -2.86 -15.32 6.77
N LEU A 163 -2.26 -14.58 5.83
CA LEU A 163 -0.83 -14.31 5.85
C LEU A 163 -0.61 -12.92 6.45
N PRO A 164 0.14 -12.76 7.54
CA PRO A 164 0.48 -11.43 8.03
C PRO A 164 1.36 -10.69 7.00
N PRO A 165 1.38 -9.36 7.01
CA PRO A 165 2.34 -8.60 6.21
C PRO A 165 3.76 -8.93 6.67
N LEU A 166 4.62 -9.28 5.71
CA LEU A 166 6.02 -9.62 5.90
C LEU A 166 6.90 -8.60 5.17
N THR A 167 7.75 -7.92 5.93
CA THR A 167 8.73 -6.95 5.43
C THR A 167 10.12 -7.56 5.38
N VAL A 168 10.96 -7.07 4.47
CA VAL A 168 12.39 -7.43 4.43
C VAL A 168 13.22 -6.54 5.36
N PRO A 169 14.42 -6.99 5.80
CA PRO A 169 15.34 -6.16 6.57
C PRO A 169 15.70 -4.84 5.87
N PRO A 170 16.07 -3.79 6.61
CA PRO A 170 16.59 -2.55 6.03
C PRO A 170 17.77 -2.82 5.08
N GLY A 171 17.81 -2.12 3.95
CA GLY A 171 18.85 -2.28 2.92
C GLY A 171 18.61 -3.42 1.94
N VAL A 172 17.60 -4.28 2.16
CA VAL A 172 17.19 -5.31 1.20
C VAL A 172 16.20 -4.71 0.20
N ARG A 173 16.47 -4.89 -1.10
CA ARG A 173 15.53 -4.48 -2.14
C ARG A 173 14.58 -5.64 -2.45
N LEU A 174 13.29 -5.42 -2.20
CA LEU A 174 12.25 -6.40 -2.49
C LEU A 174 11.63 -6.13 -3.86
N TYR A 175 11.46 -7.17 -4.65
CA TYR A 175 10.67 -7.22 -5.86
C TYR A 175 9.44 -8.08 -5.56
N PRO A 176 8.27 -7.46 -5.35
CA PRO A 176 7.04 -8.21 -5.10
C PRO A 176 6.76 -9.16 -6.26
N GLY A 177 6.39 -10.40 -5.93
CA GLY A 177 5.85 -11.35 -6.89
C GLY A 177 4.32 -11.29 -6.87
N GLY A 178 3.71 -12.47 -6.78
CA GLY A 178 2.26 -12.63 -6.62
C GLY A 178 1.88 -13.11 -5.22
N SER A 179 0.70 -12.68 -4.78
CA SER A 179 0.01 -13.18 -3.60
C SER A 179 -1.44 -13.51 -3.96
N GLY A 180 -2.01 -14.52 -3.31
CA GLY A 180 -3.39 -14.89 -3.53
C GLY A 180 -3.81 -16.02 -2.61
N GLY A 181 -5.09 -16.38 -2.68
CA GLY A 181 -5.60 -17.53 -1.94
C GLY A 181 -7.09 -17.74 -2.11
N SER A 182 -7.56 -18.75 -1.40
CA SER A 182 -8.92 -19.27 -1.33
C SER A 182 -9.25 -19.57 0.14
N ASP A 183 -10.44 -20.11 0.40
CA ASP A 183 -10.89 -20.43 1.77
C ASP A 183 -9.95 -21.35 2.54
N ASP A 184 -9.18 -22.19 1.85
CA ASP A 184 -8.35 -23.26 2.43
C ASP A 184 -6.84 -23.10 2.20
N HIS A 185 -6.43 -22.14 1.38
CA HIS A 185 -5.03 -21.99 0.97
C HIS A 185 -4.70 -20.55 0.63
N TRP A 186 -3.56 -20.05 1.12
CA TRP A 186 -3.03 -18.74 0.78
C TRP A 186 -1.54 -18.84 0.51
N PHE A 187 -1.05 -18.03 -0.43
CA PHE A 187 0.36 -17.95 -0.76
C PHE A 187 0.80 -16.51 -1.05
N ALA A 188 2.09 -16.27 -0.84
CA ALA A 188 2.77 -15.08 -1.30
C ALA A 188 4.20 -15.43 -1.71
N HIS A 189 4.70 -14.84 -2.78
CA HIS A 189 6.09 -14.99 -3.18
C HIS A 189 6.70 -13.65 -3.62
N ALA A 190 8.02 -13.54 -3.48
CA ALA A 190 8.79 -12.37 -3.88
C ALA A 190 10.25 -12.73 -4.15
N LEU A 191 10.99 -11.78 -4.74
CA LEU A 191 12.45 -11.84 -4.83
C LEU A 191 13.06 -10.73 -3.97
N ALA A 192 14.06 -11.06 -3.17
CA ALA A 192 14.85 -10.09 -2.40
C ALA A 192 16.28 -10.02 -2.96
N GLU A 193 16.72 -8.82 -3.34
CA GLU A 193 18.11 -8.54 -3.68
C GLU A 193 18.89 -8.16 -2.41
N THR A 194 19.84 -9.02 -2.02
CA THR A 194 20.60 -8.93 -0.78
C THR A 194 21.80 -9.88 -0.77
N ASP A 195 22.82 -9.52 0.01
CA ASP A 195 23.95 -10.39 0.37
C ASP A 195 23.66 -11.29 1.58
N LEU A 196 22.57 -11.05 2.32
CA LEU A 196 22.16 -11.89 3.45
C LEU A 196 21.96 -13.34 3.01
N SER A 197 22.40 -14.29 3.80
CA SER A 197 22.14 -15.72 3.56
C SER A 197 20.65 -16.05 3.65
N ALA A 198 20.24 -17.19 3.07
CA ALA A 198 18.87 -17.68 3.23
C ALA A 198 18.48 -17.88 4.71
N VAL A 199 19.44 -18.26 5.56
CA VAL A 199 19.23 -18.47 7.01
C VAL A 199 18.97 -17.13 7.72
N GLU A 200 19.76 -16.10 7.44
CA GLU A 200 19.59 -14.78 8.07
C GLU A 200 18.26 -14.14 7.68
N LEU A 201 17.88 -14.26 6.40
CA LEU A 201 16.62 -13.69 5.91
C LEU A 201 15.41 -14.48 6.42
N GLU A 202 15.49 -15.81 6.50
CA GLU A 202 14.46 -16.64 7.14
C GLU A 202 14.27 -16.26 8.61
N ALA A 203 15.36 -16.11 9.38
CA ALA A 203 15.28 -15.77 10.80
C ALA A 203 14.58 -14.42 11.03
N TYR A 204 14.83 -13.43 10.17
CA TYR A 204 14.17 -12.13 10.26
C TYR A 204 12.66 -12.21 9.96
N LEU A 205 12.28 -12.96 8.92
CA LEU A 205 10.87 -13.16 8.54
C LEU A 205 10.12 -14.00 9.57
N ALA A 206 10.78 -15.01 10.11
CA ALA A 206 10.25 -15.87 11.15
C ALA A 206 9.97 -15.11 12.46
N GLY A 207 10.84 -14.17 12.85
CA GLY A 207 10.57 -13.26 13.97
C GLY A 207 9.38 -12.32 13.75
N GLN A 208 8.96 -12.08 12.50
CA GLN A 208 7.69 -11.41 12.21
C GLN A 208 6.50 -12.36 12.42
N LEU A 209 6.57 -13.58 11.89
CA LEU A 209 5.53 -14.60 12.07
C LEU A 209 5.26 -14.86 13.57
N GLU A 210 6.32 -15.02 14.37
CA GLU A 210 6.21 -15.24 15.82
C GLU A 210 5.48 -14.08 16.53
N ARG A 211 5.76 -12.83 16.14
CA ARG A 211 5.05 -11.64 16.67
C ARG A 211 3.59 -11.57 16.26
N HIS A 212 3.24 -12.22 15.15
CA HIS A 212 1.87 -12.38 14.68
C HIS A 212 1.19 -13.65 15.22
N GLY A 213 1.76 -14.29 16.25
CA GLY A 213 1.15 -15.44 16.92
C GLY A 213 1.37 -16.76 16.21
N TRP A 214 2.35 -16.87 15.31
CA TRP A 214 2.68 -18.13 14.67
C TRP A 214 3.72 -18.89 15.51
N GLU A 215 3.49 -20.18 15.68
CA GLU A 215 4.39 -21.07 16.41
C GLU A 215 5.22 -21.89 15.44
N ARG A 216 6.55 -21.80 15.55
CA ARG A 216 7.47 -22.59 14.74
C ARG A 216 7.44 -24.04 15.18
N VAL A 217 7.08 -24.94 14.25
CA VAL A 217 7.01 -26.40 14.49
C VAL A 217 8.33 -27.07 14.14
N ALA A 218 8.94 -26.67 13.02
CA ALA A 218 10.19 -27.23 12.55
C ALA A 218 10.95 -26.23 11.67
N THR A 219 12.26 -26.39 11.59
CA THR A 219 13.10 -25.73 10.59
C THR A 219 14.04 -26.78 9.99
N SER A 220 14.25 -26.68 8.68
CA SER A 220 15.26 -27.44 7.95
C SER A 220 16.10 -26.50 7.10
N SER A 221 17.38 -26.82 6.95
CA SER A 221 18.29 -26.13 6.04
C SER A 221 19.01 -27.18 5.20
N ALA A 222 19.08 -26.95 3.90
CA ALA A 222 19.74 -27.82 2.95
C ALA A 222 20.44 -26.97 1.88
N GLY A 223 21.70 -26.60 2.15
CA GLY A 223 22.49 -25.76 1.26
C GLY A 223 21.88 -24.36 1.08
N PRO A 224 21.59 -23.92 -0.16
CA PRO A 224 21.04 -22.58 -0.43
C PRO A 224 19.57 -22.44 -0.05
N VAL A 225 18.92 -23.45 0.53
CA VAL A 225 17.49 -23.41 0.86
C VAL A 225 17.28 -23.61 2.35
N VAL A 226 16.44 -22.74 2.93
CA VAL A 226 15.94 -22.84 4.29
C VAL A 226 14.43 -22.89 4.24
N CYS A 227 13.86 -23.80 5.02
CA CYS A 227 12.42 -24.01 5.14
C CYS A 227 12.03 -24.04 6.62
N SER A 228 10.95 -23.38 6.98
CA SER A 228 10.33 -23.49 8.30
C SER A 228 8.85 -23.81 8.19
N ALA A 229 8.39 -24.67 9.09
CA ALA A 229 7.01 -25.10 9.21
C ALA A 229 6.39 -24.46 10.46
N TRP A 230 5.14 -24.05 10.34
CA TRP A 230 4.46 -23.19 11.30
C TRP A 230 3.05 -23.66 11.61
N ARG A 231 2.56 -23.35 12.81
CA ARG A 231 1.16 -23.43 13.21
C ARG A 231 0.65 -22.04 13.55
N VAL A 232 -0.59 -21.74 13.18
CA VAL A 232 -1.25 -20.48 13.57
C VAL A 232 -1.85 -20.66 14.98
N ALA A 233 -1.44 -19.84 15.95
CA ALA A 233 -1.96 -19.99 17.32
C ALA A 233 -3.47 -19.75 17.37
N GLY A 234 -4.20 -20.65 18.05
CA GLY A 234 -5.66 -20.59 18.17
C GLY A 234 -6.42 -21.23 17.00
N GLU A 235 -5.72 -21.73 15.98
CA GLU A 235 -6.30 -22.33 14.77
C GLU A 235 -5.59 -23.63 14.41
N ASP A 236 -5.95 -24.71 15.11
CA ASP A 236 -5.28 -26.02 15.04
C ASP A 236 -5.32 -26.69 13.65
N ASP A 237 -6.24 -26.27 12.79
CA ASP A 237 -6.39 -26.75 11.42
C ASP A 237 -5.46 -26.04 10.44
N TRP A 238 -4.84 -24.91 10.77
CA TRP A 238 -3.99 -24.16 9.85
C TRP A 238 -2.49 -24.40 10.06
N GLN A 239 -1.80 -24.64 8.96
CA GLN A 239 -0.37 -24.89 8.92
C GLN A 239 0.29 -24.02 7.85
N GLY A 240 1.50 -23.55 8.14
CA GLY A 240 2.24 -22.66 7.26
C GLY A 240 3.62 -23.19 6.91
N ILE A 241 4.12 -22.78 5.74
CA ILE A 241 5.49 -23.04 5.30
C ILE A 241 6.09 -21.73 4.81
N LEU A 242 7.28 -21.39 5.32
CA LEU A 242 8.12 -20.32 4.82
C LEU A 242 9.37 -20.95 4.17
N VAL A 243 9.64 -20.59 2.92
CA VAL A 243 10.84 -20.99 2.19
C VAL A 243 11.63 -19.76 1.77
N VAL A 244 12.93 -19.80 2.05
CA VAL A 244 13.91 -18.84 1.54
C VAL A 244 14.98 -19.63 0.79
N ALA A 245 15.20 -19.29 -0.48
CA ALA A 245 16.18 -19.97 -1.33
C ALA A 245 17.13 -18.97 -2.01
N GLU A 246 18.43 -19.23 -1.99
CA GLU A 246 19.43 -18.42 -2.68
C GLU A 246 19.42 -18.71 -4.18
N TRP A 247 19.40 -17.64 -4.98
CA TRP A 247 19.47 -17.77 -6.42
C TRP A 247 20.91 -18.04 -6.88
N PRO A 248 21.15 -19.01 -7.78
CA PRO A 248 22.50 -19.28 -8.26
C PRO A 248 23.12 -18.07 -8.97
N GLY A 249 24.32 -17.68 -8.53
CA GLY A 249 25.16 -16.69 -9.21
C GLY A 249 24.67 -15.23 -9.15
N ARG A 250 23.66 -14.92 -8.33
CA ARG A 250 23.15 -13.55 -8.14
C ARG A 250 22.88 -13.29 -6.66
N PRO A 251 22.98 -12.04 -6.17
CA PRO A 251 22.59 -11.69 -4.80
C PRO A 251 21.05 -11.61 -4.70
N LEU A 252 20.34 -12.65 -5.14
CA LEU A 252 18.89 -12.75 -5.10
C LEU A 252 18.49 -13.90 -4.16
N ARG A 253 17.37 -13.71 -3.46
CA ARG A 253 16.71 -14.70 -2.62
C ARG A 253 15.27 -14.85 -3.09
N SER A 254 14.85 -16.08 -3.39
CA SER A 254 13.45 -16.42 -3.64
C SER A 254 12.75 -16.63 -2.31
N LEU A 255 11.64 -15.93 -2.11
CA LEU A 255 10.82 -15.99 -0.90
C LEU A 255 9.46 -16.58 -1.25
N LEU A 256 9.00 -17.54 -0.46
CA LEU A 256 7.67 -18.14 -0.56
C LEU A 256 7.11 -18.33 0.84
N ALA A 257 5.90 -17.83 1.07
CA ALA A 257 5.10 -18.14 2.24
C ALA A 257 3.79 -18.78 1.76
N THR A 258 3.41 -19.90 2.34
CA THR A 258 2.12 -20.56 2.10
C THR A 258 1.48 -20.92 3.42
N VAL A 259 0.15 -20.91 3.47
CA VAL A 259 -0.63 -21.37 4.61
C VAL A 259 -1.84 -22.14 4.10
N GLU A 260 -2.05 -23.31 4.66
CA GLU A 260 -3.06 -24.27 4.23
C GLU A 260 -3.86 -24.78 5.43
N ARG A 261 -5.16 -24.95 5.21
CA ARG A 261 -6.01 -25.65 6.14
C ARG A 261 -5.85 -27.15 5.93
N THR A 262 -5.44 -27.84 6.98
CA THR A 262 -5.44 -29.30 7.05
C THR A 262 -6.85 -29.78 6.70
N PRO A 263 -7.04 -30.63 5.67
CA PRO A 263 -8.34 -31.16 5.37
C PRO A 263 -8.88 -31.88 6.59
N VAL A 264 -10.01 -31.43 7.13
CA VAL A 264 -10.72 -32.22 8.14
C VAL A 264 -11.04 -33.55 7.47
N ALA A 265 -10.42 -34.64 7.95
CA ALA A 265 -10.76 -35.97 7.49
C ALA A 265 -12.27 -36.13 7.72
N ARG A 266 -13.06 -36.10 6.63
CA ARG A 266 -14.48 -36.43 6.70
C ARG A 266 -14.53 -37.82 7.33
N ARG A 267 -15.07 -37.94 8.56
CA ARG A 267 -15.36 -39.25 9.16
C ARG A 267 -16.10 -40.05 8.10
N GLY A 268 -15.44 -41.07 7.57
CA GLY A 268 -15.96 -41.88 6.49
C GLY A 268 -17.32 -42.42 6.90
N TRP A 269 -18.30 -42.26 6.03
CA TRP A 269 -19.60 -42.89 6.15
C TRP A 269 -19.45 -44.39 5.90
N TRP A 270 -18.87 -45.10 6.86
CA TRP A 270 -18.88 -46.55 6.91
C TRP A 270 -18.67 -46.99 8.36
N ALA A 271 -19.75 -47.00 9.14
CA ALA A 271 -19.89 -47.93 10.24
C ALA A 271 -20.90 -48.99 9.78
N PRO A 272 -20.55 -50.29 9.71
CA PRO A 272 -21.52 -51.33 9.46
C PRO A 272 -22.50 -51.38 10.64
N LEU A 273 -23.80 -51.40 10.32
CA LEU A 273 -24.85 -51.61 11.31
C LEU A 273 -24.66 -52.99 11.95
N ALA A 274 -24.48 -53.02 13.26
CA ALA A 274 -24.65 -54.23 14.09
C ALA A 274 -26.11 -54.34 14.53
#